data_AF-A0A940JBY7-F1
#
_entry.id   AF-A0A940JBY7-F1
#
_cell.length_a   1.000
_cell.length_b   1.000
_cell.length_c   1.000
_cell.angle_alpha   90.00
_cell.angle_beta   90.00
_cell.angle_gamma   90.00
#
_symmetry.space_group_name_H-M   'P 1'
#
loop_
_entity.id
_entity.type
_entity.pdbx_description
1 polymer ?
#
loop_
_entity_poly.entity_id
_entity_poly.type
_entity_poly.pdbx_seq_one_letter_code
_entity_poly.pdbx_strand_id
1 'polypeptide(L)'
;MQHVLNRNGRYYFNRRVPNEYRAYDSRDYIKVALNTDSLKIATRLAAEKNAALEAYWTTLLKTGEKHSISRYKALVDRCQQLGFTYYYKTFLAEQPLSEIVPRLHYLEKQDLNEKHVEAVLGAEPEPVFRLEDCWDIFLTLSKDKLIDKSEYQIRKWKNPRQRALGNFIACTGNKAISELTRNDIVIFKNWWIDRLDNDGLVSNTANKELVNIKTIITTVADHYNINIKEEYLFKKLQIKRDDAGKRPSFTTEHL
;
A
#
# COMPACT_ATOMS: atom_id res chain seq x y z
N MET A 1 22.78 23.62 -2.31
CA MET A 1 21.77 23.19 -1.31
C MET A 1 20.55 22.65 -2.03
N GLN A 2 20.67 21.48 -2.66
CA GLN A 2 19.60 20.96 -3.52
C GLN A 2 18.73 19.96 -2.76
N HIS A 3 17.42 20.16 -2.82
CA HIS A 3 16.39 19.19 -2.45
C HIS A 3 16.37 18.71 -0.99
N VAL A 4 16.86 19.50 -0.03
CA VAL A 4 16.77 19.21 1.40
C VAL A 4 15.67 20.07 2.05
N LEU A 5 14.79 19.42 2.83
CA LEU A 5 13.72 20.06 3.60
C LEU A 5 13.89 19.70 5.09
N ASN A 6 13.93 20.68 5.97
CA ASN A 6 13.90 20.47 7.42
C ASN A 6 12.45 20.55 7.92
N ARG A 7 12.00 19.56 8.70
CA ARG A 7 10.73 19.60 9.42
C ARG A 7 10.94 19.01 10.83
N ASN A 8 10.65 19.82 11.85
CA ASN A 8 10.76 19.43 13.26
C ASN A 8 12.13 18.82 13.64
N GLY A 9 13.22 19.42 13.15
CA GLY A 9 14.59 18.97 13.46
C GLY A 9 15.05 17.73 12.69
N ARG A 10 14.24 17.18 11.77
CA ARG A 10 14.63 16.07 10.89
C ARG A 10 14.69 16.53 9.44
N TYR A 11 15.69 16.03 8.72
CA TYR A 11 15.88 16.32 7.31
C TYR A 11 15.20 15.31 6.40
N TYR A 12 14.63 15.82 5.32
CA TYR A 12 13.95 15.09 4.26
C TYR A 12 14.58 15.48 2.92
N PHE A 13 14.72 14.53 2.02
CA PHE A 13 14.86 14.80 0.60
C PHE A 13 13.49 15.21 0.07
N ASN A 14 13.41 16.31 -0.68
CA ASN A 14 12.18 16.78 -1.30
C ASN A 14 12.50 17.37 -2.68
N ARG A 15 12.08 16.68 -3.74
CA ARG A 15 12.30 17.11 -5.11
C ARG A 15 11.02 17.02 -5.93
N ARG A 16 10.69 18.11 -6.63
CA ARG A 16 9.62 18.12 -7.63
C ARG A 16 10.07 17.33 -8.86
N VAL A 17 9.18 16.52 -9.43
CA VAL A 17 9.45 15.88 -10.72
C VAL A 17 9.57 16.97 -11.80
N PRO A 18 10.70 17.06 -12.54
CA PRO A 18 10.87 17.97 -13.66
C PRO A 18 9.82 17.78 -14.74
N ASN A 19 9.47 18.86 -15.46
CA ASN A 19 8.44 18.82 -16.49
C ASN A 19 8.72 17.80 -17.60
N GLU A 20 10.00 17.65 -17.96
CA GLU A 20 10.48 16.71 -18.98
C GLU A 20 10.14 15.25 -18.64
N TYR A 21 10.12 14.91 -17.35
CA TYR A 21 9.84 13.55 -16.88
C TYR A 21 8.38 13.35 -16.47
N ARG A 22 7.54 14.40 -16.43
CA ARG A 22 6.16 14.35 -15.93
C ARG A 22 5.25 13.41 -16.73
N ALA A 23 5.55 13.19 -18.01
CA ALA A 23 4.83 12.25 -18.86
C ALA A 23 5.10 10.77 -18.47
N TYR A 24 6.26 10.53 -17.84
CA TYR A 24 6.72 9.21 -17.42
C TYR A 24 6.50 9.01 -15.92
N ASP A 25 6.77 10.00 -15.09
CA ASP A 25 6.57 9.98 -13.65
C ASP A 25 5.49 10.99 -13.24
N SER A 26 4.30 10.48 -12.91
CA SER A 26 3.13 11.31 -12.59
C SER A 26 3.15 11.91 -11.20
N ARG A 27 4.15 11.58 -10.36
CA ARG A 27 4.28 12.15 -9.02
C ARG A 27 4.59 13.64 -9.11
N ASP A 28 4.02 14.46 -8.23
CA ASP A 28 4.35 15.88 -8.20
C ASP A 28 5.62 16.16 -7.39
N TYR A 29 5.75 15.56 -6.21
CA TYR A 29 6.91 15.67 -5.34
C TYR A 29 7.34 14.30 -4.82
N ILE A 30 8.64 14.06 -4.83
CA ILE A 30 9.27 12.88 -4.25
C ILE A 30 9.89 13.32 -2.92
N LYS A 31 9.23 12.93 -1.83
CA LYS A 31 9.64 13.26 -0.47
C LYS A 31 10.05 12.02 0.30
N VAL A 32 11.29 11.99 0.78
CA VAL A 32 11.87 10.83 1.48
C VAL A 32 12.58 11.32 2.74
N ALA A 33 12.35 10.68 3.89
CA ALA A 33 13.09 11.01 5.11
C ALA A 33 14.56 10.61 4.96
N LEU A 34 15.49 11.49 5.31
CA LEU A 34 16.93 11.19 5.32
C LEU A 34 17.38 10.59 6.67
N ASN A 35 16.47 10.52 7.64
CA ASN A 35 16.68 9.96 8.98
C ASN A 35 17.90 10.54 9.72
N THR A 36 18.18 11.82 9.49
CA THR A 36 19.25 12.55 10.18
C THR A 36 18.76 13.93 10.58
N ASP A 37 19.32 14.44 11.66
CA ASP A 37 19.19 15.78 12.22
C ASP A 37 20.42 16.66 11.93
N SER A 38 21.44 16.11 11.25
CA SER A 38 22.65 16.81 10.84
C SER A 38 22.55 17.30 9.39
N LEU A 39 22.66 18.61 9.19
CA LEU A 39 22.57 19.24 7.87
C LEU A 39 23.65 18.73 6.91
N LYS A 40 24.86 18.49 7.42
CA LYS A 40 26.01 18.03 6.61
C LYS A 40 25.76 16.63 6.06
N ILE A 41 25.26 15.72 6.91
CA ILE A 41 24.90 14.35 6.53
C ILE A 41 23.70 14.36 5.59
N ALA A 42 22.68 15.16 5.91
CA ALA A 42 21.50 15.31 5.07
C ALA A 42 21.84 15.79 3.65
N THR A 43 22.76 16.73 3.52
CA THR A 43 23.18 17.26 2.21
C THR A 43 23.86 16.20 1.36
N ARG A 44 24.75 15.39 1.96
CA ARG A 44 25.40 14.27 1.25
C ARG A 44 24.38 13.22 0.80
N LEU A 45 23.50 12.77 1.71
CA LEU A 45 22.48 11.77 1.41
C LEU A 45 21.47 12.27 0.36
N ALA A 46 21.11 13.57 0.41
CA ALA A 46 20.25 14.18 -0.58
C ALA A 46 20.90 14.22 -1.96
N ALA A 47 22.21 14.49 -2.05
CA ALA A 47 22.94 14.46 -3.31
C ALA A 47 23.00 13.04 -3.91
N GLU A 48 23.25 12.01 -3.09
CA GLU A 48 23.20 10.61 -3.50
C GLU A 48 21.81 10.21 -4.01
N LYS A 49 20.76 10.58 -3.27
CA LYS A 49 19.36 10.36 -3.68
C LYS A 49 19.02 11.10 -4.97
N ASN A 50 19.54 12.31 -5.13
CA ASN A 50 19.33 13.11 -6.33
C ASN A 50 19.96 12.45 -7.56
N ALA A 51 21.23 12.01 -7.45
CA ALA A 51 21.94 11.34 -8.54
C ALA A 51 21.23 10.04 -8.95
N ALA A 52 20.78 9.24 -7.98
CA ALA A 52 20.01 8.02 -8.25
C ALA A 52 18.67 8.31 -8.95
N LEU A 53 18.00 9.39 -8.55
CA LEU A 53 16.71 9.79 -9.12
C LEU A 53 16.84 10.35 -10.54
N GLU A 54 17.91 11.11 -10.83
CA GLU A 54 18.24 11.53 -12.20
C GLU A 54 18.53 10.34 -13.10
N ALA A 55 19.37 9.42 -12.64
CA ALA A 55 19.65 8.19 -13.38
C ALA A 55 18.35 7.43 -13.69
N TYR A 56 17.47 7.31 -12.71
CA TYR A 56 16.16 6.68 -12.87
C TYR A 56 15.29 7.37 -13.94
N TRP A 57 15.15 8.71 -13.90
CA TRP A 57 14.38 9.44 -14.90
C TRP A 57 15.00 9.39 -16.29
N THR A 58 16.32 9.42 -16.41
CA THR A 58 16.99 9.22 -17.71
C THR A 58 16.73 7.84 -18.28
N THR A 59 16.64 6.79 -17.44
CA THR A 59 16.25 5.45 -17.87
C THR A 59 14.81 5.43 -18.37
N LEU A 60 13.86 6.01 -17.62
CA LEU A 60 12.45 6.10 -18.05
C LEU A 60 12.29 6.84 -19.38
N LEU A 61 13.06 7.92 -19.57
CA LEU A 61 13.05 8.68 -20.81
C LEU A 61 13.63 7.88 -21.98
N LYS A 62 14.69 7.08 -21.76
CA LYS A 62 15.30 6.22 -22.78
C LYS A 62 14.43 5.02 -23.14
N THR A 63 13.80 4.38 -22.16
CA THR A 63 12.95 3.21 -22.38
C THR A 63 11.55 3.59 -22.84
N GLY A 64 11.14 4.84 -22.64
CA GLY A 64 9.78 5.32 -22.90
C GLY A 64 8.75 4.76 -21.91
N GLU A 65 9.19 4.05 -20.88
CA GLU A 65 8.33 3.43 -19.89
C GLU A 65 7.86 4.49 -18.87
N LYS A 66 6.61 4.38 -18.43
CA LYS A 66 6.08 5.23 -17.36
C LYS A 66 6.43 4.63 -16.00
N HIS A 67 6.86 5.46 -15.05
CA HIS A 67 6.90 5.11 -13.64
C HIS A 67 5.55 4.52 -13.26
N SER A 68 5.58 3.25 -12.88
CA SER A 68 4.40 2.52 -12.50
C SER A 68 4.75 1.68 -11.29
N ILE A 69 3.86 1.71 -10.31
CA ILE A 69 3.82 0.77 -9.19
C ILE A 69 3.67 -0.67 -9.73
N SER A 70 3.21 -0.83 -10.99
CA SER A 70 3.23 -2.10 -11.73
C SER A 70 4.62 -2.62 -12.05
N ARG A 71 5.70 -1.84 -11.96
CA ARG A 71 7.06 -2.35 -12.21
C ARG A 71 7.46 -3.36 -11.15
N TYR A 72 7.25 -3.03 -9.87
CA TYR A 72 7.43 -3.98 -8.77
C TYR A 72 6.59 -5.24 -8.99
N LYS A 73 5.29 -5.08 -9.31
CA LYS A 73 4.42 -6.23 -9.62
C LYS A 73 4.98 -7.08 -10.78
N ALA A 74 5.40 -6.44 -11.87
CA ALA A 74 5.97 -7.13 -13.02
C ALA A 74 7.29 -7.84 -12.69
N LEU A 75 8.09 -7.31 -11.77
CA LEU A 75 9.27 -7.99 -11.24
C LEU A 75 8.88 -9.21 -10.40
N VAL A 76 7.90 -9.08 -9.51
CA VAL A 76 7.40 -10.19 -8.68
C VAL A 76 6.81 -11.31 -9.56
N ASP A 77 5.89 -10.97 -10.47
CA ASP A 77 5.22 -11.92 -11.36
C ASP A 77 6.25 -12.67 -12.24
N ARG A 78 7.25 -11.95 -12.77
CA ARG A 78 8.34 -12.53 -13.55
C ARG A 78 9.25 -13.42 -12.71
N CYS A 79 9.60 -13.00 -11.50
CA CYS A 79 10.41 -13.79 -10.57
C CYS A 79 9.72 -15.11 -10.25
N GLN A 80 8.41 -15.06 -9.98
CA GLN A 80 7.57 -16.24 -9.74
C GLN A 80 7.46 -17.15 -10.96
N GLN A 81 7.27 -16.61 -12.17
CA GLN A 81 7.27 -17.38 -13.41
C GLN A 81 8.60 -18.12 -13.66
N LEU A 82 9.71 -17.54 -13.22
CA LEU A 82 11.04 -18.15 -13.29
C LEU A 82 11.29 -19.16 -12.15
N GLY A 83 10.32 -19.38 -11.26
CA GLY A 83 10.41 -20.34 -10.15
C GLY A 83 11.07 -19.79 -8.89
N PHE A 84 11.25 -18.48 -8.78
CA PHE A 84 11.89 -17.84 -7.62
C PHE A 84 10.89 -17.02 -6.80
N THR A 85 11.10 -16.98 -5.48
CA THR A 85 10.45 -16.00 -4.62
C THR A 85 11.12 -14.64 -4.79
N TYR A 86 10.33 -13.57 -4.95
CA TYR A 86 10.89 -12.23 -5.05
C TYR A 86 11.41 -11.75 -3.70
N TYR A 87 12.67 -11.32 -3.67
CA TYR A 87 13.30 -10.65 -2.54
C TYR A 87 13.98 -9.40 -3.05
N TYR A 88 13.85 -8.28 -2.34
CA TYR A 88 14.67 -7.10 -2.64
C TYR A 88 16.14 -7.42 -2.39
N LYS A 89 17.05 -6.91 -3.24
CA LYS A 89 18.47 -7.26 -3.22
C LYS A 89 19.15 -7.20 -1.85
N THR A 90 18.76 -6.25 -0.98
CA THR A 90 19.36 -6.14 0.36
C THR A 90 18.94 -7.30 1.25
N PHE A 91 17.68 -7.73 1.18
CA PHE A 91 17.18 -8.90 1.91
C PHE A 91 17.67 -10.20 1.28
N LEU A 92 17.75 -10.26 -0.05
CA LEU A 92 18.27 -11.41 -0.79
C LEU A 92 19.73 -11.73 -0.41
N ALA A 93 20.56 -10.69 -0.22
CA ALA A 93 21.95 -10.84 0.18
C ALA A 93 22.13 -11.47 1.57
N GLU A 94 21.11 -11.42 2.41
CA GLU A 94 21.10 -12.01 3.76
C GLU A 94 20.51 -13.43 3.77
N GLN A 95 20.01 -13.94 2.64
CA GLN A 95 19.41 -15.27 2.57
C GLN A 95 20.47 -16.39 2.54
N PRO A 96 20.09 -17.63 2.92
CA PRO A 96 20.98 -18.78 2.81
C PRO A 96 21.48 -19.00 1.39
N LEU A 97 22.68 -19.60 1.24
CA LEU A 97 23.25 -19.91 -0.07
C LEU A 97 22.33 -20.81 -0.93
N SER A 98 21.47 -21.61 -0.31
CA SER A 98 20.44 -22.40 -1.01
C SER A 98 19.43 -21.56 -1.79
N GLU A 99 19.21 -20.30 -1.39
CA GLU A 99 18.40 -19.33 -2.15
C GLU A 99 19.25 -18.61 -3.21
N ILE A 100 20.49 -18.26 -2.88
CA ILE A 100 21.33 -17.39 -3.74
C ILE A 100 21.91 -18.16 -4.93
N VAL A 101 22.45 -19.37 -4.70
CA VAL A 101 23.17 -20.15 -5.73
C VAL A 101 22.29 -20.51 -6.93
N PRO A 102 21.02 -20.98 -6.77
CA PRO A 102 20.15 -21.26 -7.90
C PRO A 102 19.87 -20.03 -8.78
N ARG A 103 19.79 -18.83 -8.17
CA ARG A 103 19.60 -17.57 -8.89
C ARG A 103 20.84 -17.21 -9.72
N LEU A 104 22.05 -17.41 -9.17
CA LEU A 104 23.29 -17.19 -9.90
C LEU A 104 23.46 -18.17 -11.08
N HIS A 105 23.16 -19.45 -10.88
CA HIS A 105 23.19 -20.42 -11.97
C HIS A 105 22.18 -20.15 -13.08
N TYR A 106 21.01 -19.60 -12.73
CA TYR A 106 20.07 -19.12 -13.74
C TYR A 106 20.68 -17.99 -14.59
N LEU A 107 21.44 -17.09 -13.94
CA LEU A 107 22.10 -15.95 -14.59
C LEU A 107 23.37 -16.34 -15.35
N GLU A 108 23.99 -17.49 -15.12
CA GLU A 108 25.16 -17.94 -15.90
C GLU A 108 24.81 -18.43 -17.31
N LYS A 109 23.53 -18.66 -17.60
CA LYS A 109 23.09 -19.07 -18.94
C LYS A 109 23.29 -17.92 -19.94
N GLN A 110 23.92 -18.22 -21.09
CA GLN A 110 24.10 -17.21 -22.14
C GLN A 110 22.75 -16.83 -22.76
N ASP A 111 22.61 -15.54 -23.14
CA ASP A 111 21.39 -14.87 -23.64
C ASP A 111 20.40 -14.37 -22.55
N LEU A 112 20.90 -13.52 -21.63
CA LEU A 112 20.09 -12.99 -20.53
C LEU A 112 19.26 -11.78 -20.95
N ASN A 113 17.94 -11.89 -20.77
CA ASN A 113 17.04 -10.76 -20.81
C ASN A 113 17.22 -9.90 -19.55
N GLU A 114 17.63 -8.64 -19.69
CA GLU A 114 17.83 -7.67 -18.59
C GLU A 114 16.62 -7.64 -17.63
N LYS A 115 15.40 -7.77 -18.16
CA LYS A 115 14.17 -7.81 -17.38
C LYS A 115 14.05 -9.04 -16.47
N HIS A 116 14.59 -10.19 -16.87
CA HIS A 116 14.69 -11.39 -16.01
C HIS A 116 15.75 -11.19 -14.93
N VAL A 117 16.89 -10.58 -15.28
CA VAL A 117 17.96 -10.27 -14.33
C VAL A 117 17.45 -9.37 -13.20
N GLU A 118 16.74 -8.29 -13.55
CA GLU A 118 16.14 -7.38 -12.57
C GLU A 118 15.18 -8.09 -11.59
N ALA A 119 14.40 -9.05 -12.09
CA ALA A 119 13.43 -9.80 -11.30
C ALA A 119 14.11 -10.81 -10.37
N VAL A 120 15.15 -11.50 -10.85
CA VAL A 120 15.88 -12.53 -10.10
C VAL A 120 16.75 -11.91 -9.00
N LEU A 121 17.40 -10.78 -9.28
CA LEU A 121 18.30 -10.11 -8.33
C LEU A 121 17.61 -9.13 -7.39
N GLY A 122 16.31 -8.87 -7.55
CA GLY A 122 15.58 -7.98 -6.65
C GLY A 122 15.87 -6.50 -6.86
N ALA A 123 15.68 -6.00 -8.08
CA ALA A 123 16.08 -4.64 -8.47
C ALA A 123 15.36 -3.52 -7.68
N GLU A 124 14.08 -3.69 -7.32
CA GLU A 124 13.27 -2.66 -6.66
C GLU A 124 12.77 -3.10 -5.29
N PRO A 125 12.73 -2.20 -4.29
CA PRO A 125 12.15 -2.52 -3.00
C PRO A 125 10.63 -2.64 -3.09
N GLU A 126 10.04 -3.32 -2.11
CA GLU A 126 8.59 -3.39 -1.95
C GLU A 126 7.98 -1.98 -1.83
N PRO A 127 6.93 -1.67 -2.61
CA PRO A 127 6.27 -0.38 -2.52
C PRO A 127 5.60 -0.22 -1.15
N VAL A 128 5.89 0.90 -0.50
CA VAL A 128 5.29 1.26 0.78
C VAL A 128 3.98 1.99 0.51
N PHE A 129 2.86 1.33 0.81
CA PHE A 129 1.54 1.94 0.70
C PHE A 129 1.03 2.38 2.06
N ARG A 130 0.77 3.67 2.19
CA ARG A 130 0.17 4.25 3.40
C ARG A 130 -1.34 4.15 3.36
N LEU A 131 -1.97 4.07 4.53
CA LEU A 131 -3.42 3.94 4.65
C LEU A 131 -4.19 5.07 3.93
N GLU A 132 -3.65 6.30 3.91
CA GLU A 132 -4.28 7.43 3.20
C GLU A 132 -4.35 7.20 1.68
N ASP A 133 -3.32 6.61 1.09
CA ASP A 133 -3.22 6.34 -0.35
C ASP A 133 -4.05 5.11 -0.77
N CYS A 134 -4.38 4.24 0.20
CA CYS A 134 -5.06 2.98 -0.08
C CYS A 134 -6.44 3.16 -0.70
N TRP A 135 -7.12 4.28 -0.42
CA TRP A 135 -8.44 4.54 -0.97
C TRP A 135 -8.44 4.64 -2.50
N ASP A 136 -7.54 5.47 -3.05
CA ASP A 136 -7.48 5.74 -4.48
C ASP A 136 -7.00 4.52 -5.27
N ILE A 137 -6.06 3.79 -4.68
CA ILE A 137 -5.59 2.51 -5.21
C ILE A 137 -6.74 1.50 -5.22
N PHE A 138 -7.40 1.30 -4.08
CA PHE A 138 -8.53 0.37 -3.96
C PHE A 138 -9.66 0.69 -4.95
N LEU A 139 -9.95 1.98 -5.14
CA LEU A 139 -10.96 2.43 -6.09
C LEU A 139 -10.56 2.10 -7.54
N THR A 140 -9.28 2.25 -7.87
CA THR A 140 -8.75 1.89 -9.19
C THR A 140 -8.83 0.39 -9.43
N LEU A 141 -8.54 -0.42 -8.41
CA LEU A 141 -8.60 -1.89 -8.45
C LEU A 141 -10.02 -2.45 -8.46
N SER A 142 -10.98 -1.71 -7.92
CA SER A 142 -12.39 -2.14 -7.81
C SER A 142 -13.30 -1.56 -8.91
N LYS A 143 -12.72 -1.11 -10.02
CA LYS A 143 -13.50 -0.54 -11.14
C LYS A 143 -14.50 -1.54 -11.71
N ASP A 144 -14.13 -2.80 -11.80
CA ASP A 144 -14.98 -3.94 -12.18
C ASP A 144 -16.31 -3.95 -11.40
N LYS A 145 -16.27 -3.67 -10.10
CA LYS A 145 -17.45 -3.65 -9.21
C LYS A 145 -18.35 -2.44 -9.41
N LEU A 146 -17.94 -1.46 -10.23
CA LEU A 146 -18.62 -0.19 -10.43
C LEU A 146 -19.18 0.01 -11.85
N ILE A 147 -18.80 -0.82 -12.82
CA ILE A 147 -19.13 -0.64 -14.25
C ILE A 147 -20.65 -0.49 -14.49
N ASP A 148 -21.46 -1.37 -13.89
CA ASP A 148 -22.91 -1.42 -14.14
C ASP A 148 -23.74 -0.64 -13.10
N LYS A 149 -23.12 0.26 -12.32
CA LYS A 149 -23.79 0.96 -11.23
C LYS A 149 -24.16 2.40 -11.61
N SER A 150 -25.34 2.84 -11.18
CA SER A 150 -25.71 4.24 -11.24
C SER A 150 -24.86 5.09 -10.28
N GLU A 151 -24.77 6.40 -10.50
CA GLU A 151 -24.02 7.32 -9.63
C GLU A 151 -24.44 7.21 -8.16
N TYR A 152 -25.74 7.05 -7.91
CA TYR A 152 -26.26 6.85 -6.56
C TYR A 152 -25.75 5.54 -5.94
N GLN A 153 -25.77 4.44 -6.69
CA GLN A 153 -25.27 3.14 -6.23
C GLN A 153 -23.76 3.19 -5.98
N ILE A 154 -23.01 3.87 -6.84
CA ILE A 154 -21.57 4.11 -6.67
C ILE A 154 -21.32 4.88 -5.38
N ARG A 155 -22.04 5.99 -5.14
CA ARG A 155 -21.91 6.78 -3.90
C ARG A 155 -22.24 5.96 -2.66
N LYS A 156 -23.33 5.19 -2.68
CA LYS A 156 -23.74 4.31 -1.57
C LYS A 156 -22.72 3.19 -1.32
N TRP A 157 -21.96 2.78 -2.33
CA TRP A 157 -20.88 1.81 -2.22
C TRP A 157 -19.58 2.44 -1.70
N LYS A 158 -19.24 3.66 -2.13
CA LYS A 158 -18.01 4.37 -1.73
C LYS A 158 -18.06 4.85 -0.28
N ASN A 159 -19.13 5.55 0.11
CA ASN A 159 -19.21 6.26 1.39
C ASN A 159 -18.93 5.36 2.61
N PRO A 160 -19.49 4.13 2.73
CA PRO A 160 -19.20 3.28 3.88
C PRO A 160 -17.73 2.86 3.97
N ARG A 161 -17.05 2.68 2.84
CA ARG A 161 -15.64 2.25 2.80
C ARG A 161 -14.70 3.40 3.10
N GLN A 162 -14.96 4.58 2.54
CA GLN A 162 -14.22 5.80 2.86
C GLN A 162 -14.33 6.16 4.34
N ARG A 163 -15.55 6.09 4.88
CA ARG A 163 -15.80 6.33 6.31
C ARG A 163 -15.02 5.33 7.18
N ALA A 164 -15.09 4.04 6.86
CA ALA A 164 -14.35 3.01 7.58
C ALA A 164 -12.85 3.31 7.62
N LEU A 165 -12.26 3.61 6.44
CA LEU A 165 -10.85 3.93 6.32
C LEU A 165 -10.47 5.18 7.10
N GLY A 166 -11.25 6.26 7.00
CA GLY A 166 -11.04 7.48 7.76
C GLY A 166 -11.06 7.26 9.28
N ASN A 167 -12.04 6.50 9.77
CA ASN A 167 -12.13 6.13 11.18
C ASN A 167 -10.94 5.28 11.63
N PHE A 168 -10.50 4.32 10.80
CA PHE A 168 -9.36 3.47 11.10
C PHE A 168 -8.05 4.26 11.18
N ILE A 169 -7.82 5.18 10.23
CA ILE A 169 -6.67 6.10 10.25
C ILE A 169 -6.72 7.01 11.48
N ALA A 170 -7.90 7.50 11.87
CA ALA A 170 -8.03 8.30 13.09
C ALA A 170 -7.64 7.52 14.36
N CYS A 171 -7.88 6.21 14.40
CA CYS A 171 -7.53 5.35 15.54
C CYS A 171 -6.06 4.92 15.56
N THR A 172 -5.45 4.69 14.39
CA THR A 172 -4.15 4.00 14.28
C THR A 172 -3.04 4.87 13.70
N GLY A 173 -3.40 6.03 13.14
CA GLY A 173 -2.51 6.90 12.38
C GLY A 173 -2.34 6.43 10.93
N ASN A 174 -1.66 7.24 10.13
CA ASN A 174 -1.35 6.93 8.74
C ASN A 174 -0.12 6.03 8.62
N LYS A 175 -0.29 4.75 8.95
CA LYS A 175 0.74 3.69 8.87
C LYS A 175 0.87 3.11 7.47
N ALA A 176 2.00 2.47 7.18
CA ALA A 176 2.12 1.60 6.02
C ALA A 176 1.33 0.30 6.21
N ILE A 177 0.75 -0.27 5.15
CA ILE A 177 0.02 -1.55 5.22
C ILE A 177 0.92 -2.67 5.77
N SER A 178 2.19 -2.72 5.34
CA SER A 178 3.18 -3.72 5.78
C SER A 178 3.54 -3.61 7.26
N GLU A 179 3.31 -2.45 7.88
CA GLU A 179 3.59 -2.19 9.30
C GLU A 179 2.37 -2.43 10.20
N LEU A 180 1.21 -2.79 9.62
CA LEU A 180 0.00 -3.04 10.39
C LEU A 180 0.19 -4.24 11.31
N THR A 181 -0.16 -4.03 12.58
CA THR A 181 -0.11 -5.06 13.60
C THR A 181 -1.50 -5.49 13.99
N ARG A 182 -1.60 -6.64 14.67
CA ARG A 182 -2.87 -7.09 15.24
C ARG A 182 -3.43 -6.11 16.27
N ASN A 183 -2.55 -5.40 16.99
CA ASN A 183 -2.94 -4.40 17.98
C ASN A 183 -3.70 -3.25 17.32
N ASP A 184 -3.30 -2.81 16.13
CA ASP A 184 -3.99 -1.74 15.39
C ASP A 184 -5.45 -2.09 15.10
N ILE A 185 -5.70 -3.34 14.72
CA ILE A 185 -7.05 -3.84 14.45
C ILE A 185 -7.87 -3.96 15.74
N VAL A 186 -7.23 -4.34 16.85
CA VAL A 186 -7.87 -4.40 18.18
C VAL A 186 -8.21 -3.01 18.70
N ILE A 187 -7.33 -2.02 18.54
CA ILE A 187 -7.59 -0.62 18.89
C ILE A 187 -8.85 -0.13 18.16
N PHE A 188 -8.93 -0.37 16.85
CA PHE A 188 -10.09 0.03 16.08
C PHE A 188 -11.38 -0.69 16.51
N LYS A 189 -11.27 -1.99 16.84
CA LYS A 189 -12.41 -2.76 17.37
C LYS A 189 -12.88 -2.19 18.72
N ASN A 190 -11.96 -1.88 19.64
CA ASN A 190 -12.28 -1.34 20.96
C ASN A 190 -12.92 0.05 20.84
N TRP A 191 -12.39 0.91 19.96
CA TRP A 191 -13.00 2.19 19.64
C TRP A 191 -14.46 2.03 19.17
N TRP A 192 -14.76 1.00 18.37
CA TRP A 192 -16.14 0.67 18.00
C TRP A 192 -16.97 0.16 19.18
N ILE A 193 -16.42 -0.64 20.08
CA ILE A 193 -17.12 -1.12 21.28
C ILE A 193 -17.55 0.07 22.15
N ASP A 194 -16.64 1.02 22.40
CA ASP A 194 -16.94 2.22 23.18
C ASP A 194 -18.10 3.02 22.58
N ARG A 195 -18.20 3.08 21.25
CA ARG A 195 -19.30 3.74 20.55
C ARG A 195 -20.61 2.96 20.60
N LEU A 196 -20.58 1.63 20.65
CA LEU A 196 -21.80 0.84 20.84
C LEU A 196 -22.45 1.15 22.19
N ASP A 197 -21.63 1.37 23.21
CA ASP A 197 -22.11 1.63 24.57
C ASP A 197 -22.57 3.09 24.76
N ASN A 198 -21.98 4.05 24.05
CA ASN A 198 -22.29 5.48 24.20
C ASN A 198 -23.27 6.07 23.16
N ASP A 199 -23.26 5.57 21.91
CA ASP A 199 -23.96 6.22 20.79
C ASP A 199 -25.26 5.47 20.38
N GLY A 200 -25.64 4.40 21.09
CA GLY A 200 -26.82 3.59 20.75
C GLY A 200 -26.70 2.87 19.39
N LEU A 201 -25.47 2.58 18.95
CA LEU A 201 -25.19 1.91 17.69
C LEU A 201 -25.33 0.39 17.81
N VAL A 202 -25.67 -0.27 16.71
CA VAL A 202 -25.77 -1.74 16.64
C VAL A 202 -24.47 -2.38 16.16
N SER A 203 -24.18 -3.59 16.67
CA SER A 203 -22.95 -4.34 16.39
C SER A 203 -22.75 -4.63 14.91
N ASN A 204 -23.85 -4.77 14.15
CA ASN A 204 -23.78 -4.94 12.69
C ASN A 204 -23.08 -3.76 11.99
N THR A 205 -23.21 -2.54 12.52
CA THR A 205 -22.54 -1.35 11.97
C THR A 205 -21.03 -1.43 12.16
N ALA A 206 -20.58 -1.78 13.37
CA ALA A 206 -19.16 -1.98 13.66
C ALA A 206 -18.56 -3.14 12.84
N ASN A 207 -19.27 -4.26 12.72
CA ASN A 207 -18.85 -5.40 11.92
C ASN A 207 -18.68 -5.04 10.44
N LYS A 208 -19.59 -4.21 9.87
CA LYS A 208 -19.45 -3.72 8.49
C LYS A 208 -18.21 -2.87 8.28
N GLU A 209 -17.84 -2.04 9.26
CA GLU A 209 -16.64 -1.20 9.19
C GLU A 209 -15.37 -2.05 9.24
N LEU A 210 -15.30 -3.05 10.13
CA LEU A 210 -14.21 -4.01 10.20
C LEU A 210 -14.03 -4.78 8.89
N VAL A 211 -15.14 -5.22 8.28
CA VAL A 211 -15.13 -5.90 6.97
C VAL A 211 -14.64 -4.97 5.87
N ASN A 212 -15.11 -3.72 5.83
CA ASN A 212 -14.66 -2.75 4.83
C ASN A 212 -13.15 -2.51 4.91
N ILE A 213 -12.61 -2.35 6.13
CA ILE A 213 -11.16 -2.21 6.35
C ILE A 213 -10.40 -3.43 5.88
N LYS A 214 -10.86 -4.63 6.27
CA LYS A 214 -10.28 -5.89 5.80
C LYS A 214 -10.22 -5.90 4.27
N THR A 215 -11.35 -5.66 3.60
CA THR A 215 -11.43 -5.70 2.14
C THR A 215 -10.50 -4.69 1.46
N ILE A 216 -10.41 -3.45 1.96
CA ILE A 216 -9.52 -2.43 1.38
C ILE A 216 -8.06 -2.88 1.49
N ILE A 217 -7.63 -3.24 2.70
CA ILE A 217 -6.23 -3.60 2.98
C ILE A 217 -5.82 -4.86 2.21
N THR A 218 -6.64 -5.91 2.22
CA THR A 218 -6.30 -7.17 1.55
C THR A 218 -6.29 -7.00 0.03
N THR A 219 -7.26 -6.26 -0.53
CA THR A 219 -7.28 -6.02 -1.99
C THR A 219 -6.02 -5.30 -2.47
N VAL A 220 -5.55 -4.30 -1.73
CA VAL A 220 -4.31 -3.58 -2.06
C VAL A 220 -3.09 -4.48 -1.85
N ALA A 221 -3.04 -5.20 -0.73
CA ALA A 221 -1.93 -6.10 -0.42
C ALA A 221 -1.79 -7.23 -1.43
N ASP A 222 -2.88 -7.93 -1.76
CA ASP A 222 -2.91 -9.02 -2.73
C ASP A 222 -2.50 -8.53 -4.12
N HIS A 223 -3.02 -7.37 -4.54
CA HIS A 223 -2.70 -6.83 -5.86
C HIS A 223 -1.20 -6.55 -6.02
N TYR A 224 -0.54 -6.05 -4.97
CA TYR A 224 0.87 -5.70 -5.01
C TYR A 224 1.78 -6.74 -4.34
N ASN A 225 1.27 -7.92 -3.99
CA ASN A 225 2.00 -8.96 -3.27
C ASN A 225 2.70 -8.43 -2.00
N ILE A 226 2.03 -7.54 -1.26
CA ILE A 226 2.51 -7.04 0.02
C ILE A 226 2.36 -8.13 1.05
N ASN A 227 3.43 -8.47 1.75
CA ASN A 227 3.39 -9.53 2.73
C ASN A 227 2.68 -9.08 4.02
N ILE A 228 1.36 -9.30 4.08
CA ILE A 228 0.57 -9.13 5.30
C ILE A 228 0.11 -10.49 5.83
N LYS A 229 0.18 -10.66 7.15
CA LYS A 229 -0.37 -11.86 7.81
C LYS A 229 -1.89 -11.73 7.96
N GLU A 230 -2.64 -11.68 6.85
CA GLU A 230 -4.08 -11.40 6.82
C GLU A 230 -4.85 -12.24 7.85
N GLU A 231 -4.66 -13.57 7.83
CA GLU A 231 -5.37 -14.51 8.69
C GLU A 231 -5.18 -14.19 10.17
N TYR A 232 -3.98 -13.75 10.55
CA TYR A 232 -3.65 -13.36 11.91
C TYR A 232 -4.20 -11.95 12.23
N LEU A 233 -3.99 -10.99 11.33
CA LEU A 233 -4.41 -9.59 11.49
C LEU A 233 -5.92 -9.47 11.68
N PHE A 234 -6.71 -10.24 10.95
CA PHE A 234 -8.17 -10.15 10.95
C PHE A 234 -8.90 -11.31 11.65
N LYS A 235 -8.18 -12.15 12.40
CA LYS A 235 -8.76 -13.28 13.14
C LYS A 235 -9.83 -12.84 14.15
N LYS A 236 -10.96 -13.56 14.24
CA LYS A 236 -11.97 -13.41 15.32
C LYS A 236 -12.38 -11.95 15.63
N LEU A 237 -12.60 -11.13 14.60
CA LEU A 237 -12.93 -9.71 14.78
C LEU A 237 -14.39 -9.42 15.07
N GLN A 238 -15.29 -10.33 14.69
CA GLN A 238 -16.72 -10.12 14.82
C GLN A 238 -17.12 -9.82 16.27
N ILE A 239 -17.89 -8.74 16.44
CA ILE A 239 -18.59 -8.40 17.68
C ILE A 239 -19.91 -9.17 17.65
N LYS A 240 -20.09 -10.07 18.63
CA LYS A 240 -21.30 -10.90 18.76
C LYS A 240 -22.20 -10.30 19.84
N ARG A 241 -23.28 -9.63 19.43
CA ARG A 241 -24.38 -9.17 20.29
C ARG A 241 -25.69 -9.43 19.55
N ASP A 242 -26.74 -9.76 20.29
CA ASP A 242 -28.10 -9.86 19.77
C ASP A 242 -28.80 -8.50 19.94
N ASP A 243 -28.37 -7.53 19.14
CA ASP A 243 -28.85 -6.14 19.16
C ASP A 243 -29.56 -5.76 17.84
N ALA A 244 -29.86 -6.76 17.01
CA ALA A 244 -30.59 -6.58 15.78
C ALA A 244 -32.10 -6.40 16.08
N GLY A 245 -32.54 -5.15 16.20
CA GLY A 245 -33.96 -4.86 16.31
C GLY A 245 -34.77 -5.43 15.13
N LYS A 246 -35.92 -6.05 15.41
CA LYS A 246 -36.89 -6.43 14.37
C LYS A 246 -37.53 -5.16 13.82
N ARG A 247 -37.42 -4.94 12.51
CA ARG A 247 -38.23 -3.92 11.83
C ARG A 247 -39.68 -4.41 11.78
N PRO A 248 -40.67 -3.67 12.31
CA PRO A 248 -42.05 -4.07 12.21
C PRO A 248 -42.46 -4.16 10.74
N SER A 249 -43.29 -5.15 10.41
CA SER A 249 -43.92 -5.22 9.09
C SER A 249 -44.84 -4.02 8.89
N PHE A 250 -45.04 -3.62 7.64
CA PHE A 250 -46.06 -2.62 7.32
C PHE A 250 -47.43 -3.11 7.80
N THR A 251 -48.18 -2.22 8.43
CA THR A 251 -49.58 -2.46 8.79
C THR A 251 -50.43 -2.47 7.53
N THR A 252 -51.52 -3.24 7.55
CA THR A 252 -52.47 -3.36 6.42
C THR A 252 -53.14 -2.05 6.03
N GLU A 253 -53.12 -1.03 6.89
CA GLU A 253 -53.61 0.33 6.60
C GLU A 253 -52.69 1.14 5.66
N HIS A 254 -51.51 0.61 5.33
CA HIS A 254 -50.49 1.28 4.51
C HIS A 254 -50.10 0.49 3.25
N LEU A 255 -50.90 -0.52 2.88
CA LEU A 255 -50.84 -1.24 1.60
C LEU A 255 -51.94 -0.72 0.67
#